data_AF-A0A8T1VLP6-F1
#
_entry.id   AF-A0A8T1VLP6-F1
#
_cell.length_a   1.000
_cell.length_b   1.000
_cell.length_c   1.000
_cell.angle_alpha   90.00
_cell.angle_beta   90.00
_cell.angle_gamma   90.00
#
_symmetry.space_group_name_H-M   'P 1'
#
loop_
_entity.id
_entity.type
_entity.pdbx_description
1 polymer ?
#
loop_
_entity_poly.entity_id
_entity_poly.type
_entity_poly.pdbx_seq_one_letter_code
_entity_poly.pdbx_strand_id
1 'polypeptide(L)'
;MQQGAPRLRPPSTSTPSRYCVQENRTISWWGDLGPRVHGSGHVLTFHLAVSEALHSPKEVSSTMPLQVPGYHTNTPLHPSFNEDIRDLHLLYDYDAEGADGKPEKWRYEMWFFSENRIVYSIHGGPMAGRLNYQTVAFQCIRPGELWQCNWLEETGTIVSLVYDMKNKKISTMIGFSKGHWEHPEDAHGDKRNPEDYARWRKLAELGNNRDRLILSEQADILETFKGAGNLVPIAPDAETL
;
A
#
# COMPACT_ATOMS: atom_id res chain seq x y z
N MET A 1 65.75 5.32 35.96
CA MET A 1 64.29 5.35 35.75
C MET A 1 64.01 5.95 34.38
N GLN A 2 63.58 5.13 33.42
CA GLN A 2 62.89 5.53 32.18
C GLN A 2 62.20 4.25 31.68
N GLN A 3 60.87 4.21 31.66
CA GLN A 3 60.10 3.12 31.05
C GLN A 3 59.49 3.63 29.73
N GLY A 4 59.76 2.90 28.66
CA GLY A 4 59.29 3.17 27.30
C GLY A 4 57.88 2.64 27.04
N ALA A 5 57.18 3.33 26.15
CA ALA A 5 55.79 3.10 25.75
C ALA A 5 55.55 1.78 24.97
N PRO A 6 54.35 1.18 25.05
CA PRO A 6 54.00 -0.03 24.29
C PRO A 6 53.54 0.29 22.85
N ARG A 7 53.97 -0.56 21.90
CA ARG A 7 53.61 -0.54 20.48
C ARG A 7 52.22 -1.17 20.24
N LEU A 8 51.41 -0.49 19.42
CA LEU A 8 50.11 -0.97 18.92
C LEU A 8 50.29 -2.09 17.87
N ARG A 9 49.48 -3.14 17.95
CA ARG A 9 49.34 -4.19 16.92
C ARG A 9 48.28 -3.79 15.88
N PRO A 10 48.44 -4.16 14.59
CA PRO A 10 47.43 -3.93 13.57
C PRO A 10 46.28 -4.96 13.65
N PRO A 11 45.06 -4.61 13.17
CA PRO A 11 43.91 -5.51 13.21
C PRO A 11 43.99 -6.61 12.15
N SER A 12 43.54 -7.80 12.55
CA SER A 12 43.43 -9.01 11.74
C SER A 12 42.27 -8.95 10.75
N THR A 13 42.53 -9.29 9.49
CA THR A 13 41.53 -9.47 8.44
C THR A 13 40.77 -10.77 8.64
N SER A 14 39.47 -10.70 8.94
CA SER A 14 38.55 -11.84 8.97
C SER A 14 37.82 -12.00 7.63
N THR A 15 37.85 -13.23 7.13
CA THR A 15 37.26 -13.77 5.90
C THR A 15 35.73 -13.55 5.79
N PRO A 16 35.16 -13.27 4.61
CA PRO A 16 33.71 -13.29 4.42
C PRO A 16 33.19 -14.72 4.28
N SER A 17 32.11 -15.00 5.01
CA SER A 17 31.32 -16.22 4.98
C SER A 17 30.61 -16.42 3.63
N ARG A 18 30.40 -17.69 3.28
CA ARG A 18 29.85 -18.20 2.02
C ARG A 18 28.38 -17.80 1.86
N TYR A 19 28.04 -17.14 0.75
CA TYR A 19 26.66 -17.03 0.28
C TYR A 19 26.30 -18.29 -0.53
N CYS A 20 25.24 -18.96 -0.10
CA CYS A 20 24.59 -20.04 -0.82
C CYS A 20 23.72 -19.43 -1.93
N VAL A 21 24.09 -19.69 -3.19
CA VAL A 21 23.31 -19.34 -4.37
C VAL A 21 22.32 -20.49 -4.61
N GLN A 22 21.02 -20.22 -4.49
CA GLN A 22 19.99 -21.12 -5.02
C GLN A 22 19.59 -20.62 -6.41
N GLU A 23 19.86 -21.44 -7.41
CA GLU A 23 19.59 -21.20 -8.82
C GLU A 23 18.10 -21.23 -9.14
N ASN A 24 17.70 -20.26 -9.97
CA ASN A 24 16.42 -20.18 -10.65
C ASN A 24 16.13 -21.45 -11.45
N ARG A 25 15.01 -22.12 -11.17
CA ARG A 25 14.41 -23.08 -12.10
C ARG A 25 13.30 -22.41 -12.91
N THR A 26 13.61 -22.24 -14.18
CA THR A 26 12.71 -21.93 -15.28
C THR A 26 11.63 -23.02 -15.40
N ILE A 27 10.36 -22.62 -15.43
CA ILE A 27 9.23 -23.50 -15.75
C ILE A 27 8.96 -23.36 -17.26
N SER A 28 9.31 -24.39 -18.03
CA SER A 28 8.94 -24.50 -19.45
C SER A 28 7.65 -25.32 -19.59
N TRP A 29 6.62 -24.69 -20.15
CA TRP A 29 5.40 -25.36 -20.61
C TRP A 29 5.65 -26.00 -21.99
N TRP A 30 5.58 -27.32 -22.07
CA TRP A 30 5.33 -28.04 -23.32
C TRP A 30 4.22 -29.04 -23.04
N GLY A 31 3.01 -28.72 -23.54
CA GLY A 31 1.88 -29.65 -23.58
C GLY A 31 1.95 -30.47 -24.85
N ASP A 32 2.01 -31.79 -24.68
CA ASP A 32 2.02 -32.80 -25.73
C ASP A 32 0.78 -32.71 -26.63
N LEU A 33 1.02 -32.76 -27.94
CA LEU A 33 0.03 -32.98 -28.98
C LEU A 33 -0.16 -34.49 -29.19
N GLY A 34 -1.34 -35.00 -28.85
CA GLY A 34 -1.80 -36.36 -29.19
C GLY A 34 -2.75 -36.38 -30.40
N PRO A 35 -2.85 -37.51 -31.15
CA PRO A 35 -3.22 -37.50 -32.57
C PRO A 35 -4.71 -37.65 -32.89
N ARG A 36 -5.03 -37.19 -34.12
CA ARG A 36 -6.31 -37.32 -34.82
C ARG A 36 -6.68 -38.78 -35.13
N VAL A 37 -7.96 -39.11 -35.02
CA VAL A 37 -8.56 -40.30 -35.64
C VAL A 37 -9.83 -39.91 -36.40
N HIS A 38 -9.95 -40.41 -37.63
CA HIS A 38 -11.07 -40.25 -38.57
C HIS A 38 -12.31 -41.06 -38.16
N GLY A 39 -13.50 -40.53 -38.47
CA GLY A 39 -14.76 -41.28 -38.42
C GLY A 39 -15.89 -40.55 -39.13
N SER A 40 -16.59 -41.26 -40.00
CA SER A 40 -17.51 -40.81 -41.04
C SER A 40 -18.95 -40.53 -40.59
N GLY A 41 -19.60 -39.57 -41.26
CA GLY A 41 -20.99 -39.69 -41.75
C GLY A 41 -22.13 -39.51 -40.73
N HIS A 42 -22.81 -38.37 -40.80
CA HIS A 42 -24.24 -38.25 -41.14
C HIS A 42 -24.65 -36.77 -41.07
N VAL A 43 -25.20 -36.27 -42.18
CA VAL A 43 -25.75 -34.91 -42.30
C VAL A 43 -27.17 -34.96 -41.74
N LEU A 44 -27.39 -34.40 -40.55
CA LEU A 44 -28.71 -34.05 -40.03
C LEU A 44 -28.90 -32.54 -40.23
N THR A 45 -29.78 -32.14 -41.14
CA THR A 45 -30.13 -30.75 -41.36
C THR A 45 -31.16 -30.32 -40.31
N PHE A 46 -30.69 -29.69 -39.23
CA PHE A 46 -31.56 -28.95 -38.31
C PHE A 46 -31.82 -27.55 -38.86
N HIS A 47 -33.09 -27.21 -39.11
CA HIS A 47 -33.51 -25.82 -39.32
C HIS A 47 -33.53 -25.11 -37.96
N LEU A 48 -32.44 -24.39 -37.62
CA LEU A 48 -32.48 -23.41 -36.55
C LEU A 48 -33.02 -22.09 -37.12
N ALA A 49 -34.19 -21.67 -36.63
CA ALA A 49 -34.67 -20.31 -36.82
C ALA A 49 -33.74 -19.36 -36.05
N VAL A 50 -32.99 -18.52 -36.78
CA VAL A 50 -32.21 -17.43 -36.20
C VAL A 50 -33.14 -16.24 -36.00
N SER A 51 -33.50 -15.97 -34.76
CA SER A 51 -34.11 -14.69 -34.37
C SER A 51 -33.04 -13.61 -34.41
N GLU A 52 -33.13 -12.69 -35.38
CA GLU A 52 -32.32 -11.47 -35.43
C GLU A 52 -32.68 -10.55 -34.26
N ALA A 53 -32.01 -10.74 -33.12
CA ALA A 53 -31.97 -9.72 -32.08
C ALA A 53 -30.90 -8.68 -32.47
N LEU A 54 -31.35 -7.59 -33.07
CA LEU A 54 -30.56 -6.36 -33.26
C LEU A 54 -30.09 -5.81 -31.90
N HIS A 55 -28.93 -6.28 -31.44
CA HIS A 55 -28.19 -5.61 -30.38
C HIS A 55 -27.29 -4.56 -31.01
N SER A 56 -27.72 -3.30 -30.88
CA SER A 56 -26.87 -2.14 -31.08
C SER A 56 -25.63 -2.25 -30.17
N PRO A 57 -24.39 -2.14 -30.69
CA PRO A 57 -23.25 -1.95 -29.82
C PRO A 57 -23.37 -0.59 -29.14
N LYS A 58 -23.50 -0.59 -27.82
CA LYS A 58 -23.45 0.64 -27.02
C LYS A 58 -22.04 1.20 -27.06
N GLU A 59 -21.99 2.43 -27.56
CA GLU A 59 -21.06 3.54 -27.32
C GLU A 59 -19.63 3.23 -26.88
N VAL A 60 -18.73 3.74 -27.72
CA VAL A 60 -17.31 3.99 -27.51
C VAL A 60 -17.04 4.49 -26.10
N SER A 61 -16.33 3.67 -25.31
CA SER A 61 -15.67 4.12 -24.09
C SER A 61 -14.67 5.20 -24.46
N SER A 62 -15.03 6.45 -24.20
CA SER A 62 -14.12 7.59 -24.23
C SER A 62 -13.09 7.40 -23.11
N THR A 63 -11.99 6.71 -23.41
CA THR A 63 -10.87 6.57 -22.49
C THR A 63 -10.25 7.94 -22.26
N MET A 64 -10.66 8.62 -21.17
CA MET A 64 -9.91 9.75 -20.65
C MET A 64 -8.45 9.30 -20.45
N PRO A 65 -7.45 10.08 -20.91
CA PRO A 65 -6.06 9.70 -20.75
C PRO A 65 -5.72 9.59 -19.26
N LEU A 66 -4.90 8.61 -18.89
CA LEU A 66 -4.39 8.47 -17.53
C LEU A 66 -3.57 9.72 -17.17
N GLN A 67 -3.93 10.37 -16.06
CA GLN A 67 -3.29 11.61 -15.58
C GLN A 67 -2.43 11.32 -14.34
N VAL A 68 -1.40 12.14 -14.15
CA VAL A 68 -0.52 12.09 -12.97
C VAL A 68 -0.49 13.47 -12.28
N PRO A 69 -0.55 13.54 -10.93
CA PRO A 69 -0.87 12.42 -10.04
C PRO A 69 -2.31 11.92 -10.27
N GLY A 70 -2.54 10.62 -10.09
CA GLY A 70 -3.83 10.03 -10.35
C GLY A 70 -3.89 8.56 -9.97
N TYR A 71 -5.11 8.05 -9.84
CA TYR A 71 -5.38 6.66 -9.50
C TYR A 71 -6.06 6.00 -10.69
N HIS A 72 -5.56 4.82 -11.06
CA HIS A 72 -6.18 4.01 -12.09
C HIS A 72 -6.33 2.58 -11.59
N THR A 73 -7.55 2.07 -11.65
CA THR A 73 -7.83 0.66 -11.39
C THR A 73 -8.74 0.12 -12.48
N ASN A 74 -8.27 -0.92 -13.17
CA ASN A 74 -9.12 -1.70 -14.08
C ASN A 74 -9.94 -2.74 -13.31
N THR A 75 -9.56 -3.05 -12.07
CA THR A 75 -10.24 -4.03 -11.23
C THR A 75 -11.46 -3.37 -10.59
N PRO A 76 -12.68 -3.89 -10.83
CA PRO A 76 -13.87 -3.41 -10.15
C PRO A 76 -13.75 -3.57 -8.64
N LEU A 77 -14.36 -2.64 -7.89
CA LEU A 77 -14.44 -2.77 -6.44
C LEU A 77 -15.24 -4.03 -6.07
N HIS A 78 -14.66 -4.89 -5.25
CA HIS A 78 -15.31 -6.15 -4.87
C HIS A 78 -16.54 -5.88 -3.98
N PRO A 79 -17.67 -6.58 -4.17
CA PRO A 79 -18.90 -6.33 -3.41
C PRO A 79 -18.76 -6.44 -1.88
N SER A 80 -17.82 -7.27 -1.40
CA SER A 80 -17.58 -7.40 0.05
C SER A 80 -16.96 -6.15 0.69
N PHE A 81 -16.56 -5.14 -0.10
CA PHE A 81 -16.05 -3.86 0.43
C PHE A 81 -16.99 -3.25 1.47
N ASN A 82 -18.30 -3.30 1.21
CA ASN A 82 -19.30 -2.69 2.11
C ASN A 82 -19.32 -3.35 3.48
N GLU A 83 -19.10 -4.66 3.55
CA GLU A 83 -19.03 -5.41 4.80
C GLU A 83 -17.65 -5.26 5.44
N ASP A 84 -16.61 -5.55 4.66
CA ASP A 84 -15.24 -5.69 5.13
C ASP A 84 -14.62 -4.33 5.52
N ILE A 85 -14.80 -3.29 4.70
CA ILE A 85 -13.98 -2.07 4.75
C ILE A 85 -14.79 -0.80 4.98
N ARG A 86 -15.98 -0.65 4.39
CA ARG A 86 -16.75 0.60 4.50
C ARG A 86 -16.97 0.97 5.97
N ASP A 87 -16.65 2.21 6.30
CA ASP A 87 -16.81 2.79 7.64
C ASP A 87 -16.00 2.05 8.73
N LEU A 88 -14.97 1.29 8.35
CA LEU A 88 -14.12 0.57 9.29
C LEU A 88 -13.14 1.51 9.98
N HIS A 89 -13.01 1.37 11.29
CA HIS A 89 -12.03 2.06 12.12
C HIS A 89 -11.05 1.06 12.72
N LEU A 90 -9.76 1.37 12.65
CA LEU A 90 -8.67 0.56 13.19
C LEU A 90 -7.77 1.42 14.07
N LEU A 91 -7.42 0.88 15.24
CA LEU A 91 -6.30 1.35 16.06
C LEU A 91 -5.23 0.25 16.10
N TYR A 92 -3.99 0.58 15.78
CA TYR A 92 -2.92 -0.42 15.66
C TYR A 92 -1.56 0.12 16.06
N ASP A 93 -0.70 -0.78 16.56
CA ASP A 93 0.65 -0.47 17.04
C ASP A 93 1.70 -1.20 16.20
N TYR A 94 2.64 -0.45 15.63
CA TYR A 94 3.88 -1.02 15.11
C TYR A 94 4.86 -1.32 16.25
N ASP A 95 5.63 -2.39 16.10
CA ASP A 95 6.91 -2.53 16.81
C ASP A 95 7.92 -1.54 16.22
N ALA A 96 8.60 -0.81 17.09
CA ALA A 96 9.65 0.12 16.71
C ALA A 96 10.79 0.09 17.74
N GLU A 97 11.90 0.73 17.39
CA GLU A 97 13.05 0.92 18.28
C GLU A 97 13.23 2.41 18.55
N GLY A 98 13.22 2.78 19.82
CA GLY A 98 13.45 4.15 20.25
C GLY A 98 14.90 4.57 20.07
N ALA A 99 15.18 5.87 20.20
CA ALA A 99 16.53 6.41 20.02
C ALA A 99 17.59 5.84 20.99
N ASP A 100 17.17 5.25 22.10
CA ASP A 100 18.03 4.57 23.07
C ASP A 100 18.21 3.07 22.81
N GLY A 101 17.68 2.57 21.67
CA GLY A 101 17.73 1.17 21.26
C GLY A 101 16.70 0.28 21.97
N LYS A 102 15.77 0.85 22.75
CA LYS A 102 14.74 0.06 23.43
C LYS A 102 13.50 -0.12 22.56
N PRO A 103 12.80 -1.25 22.70
CA PRO A 103 11.51 -1.44 22.04
C PRO A 103 10.53 -0.34 22.44
N GLU A 104 9.86 0.23 21.44
CA GLU A 104 8.76 1.16 21.60
C GLU A 104 7.59 0.78 20.68
N LYS A 105 6.44 1.42 20.90
CA LYS A 105 5.24 1.20 20.09
C LYS A 105 4.85 2.48 19.41
N TRP A 106 4.66 2.44 18.10
CA TRP A 106 4.10 3.55 17.35
C TRP A 106 2.63 3.30 17.04
N ARG A 107 1.78 4.06 17.71
CA ARG A 107 0.33 3.95 17.57
C ARG A 107 -0.21 4.78 16.41
N TYR A 108 -1.06 4.15 15.60
CA TYR A 108 -1.72 4.75 14.45
C TYR A 108 -3.22 4.46 14.52
N GLU A 109 -4.01 5.41 14.03
CA GLU A 109 -5.48 5.34 13.98
C GLU A 109 -5.92 5.62 12.54
N MET A 110 -6.80 4.78 11.99
CA MET A 110 -7.25 4.83 10.61
C MET A 110 -8.75 4.62 10.52
N TRP A 111 -9.42 5.43 9.72
CA TRP A 111 -10.83 5.26 9.37
C TRP A 111 -11.02 5.23 7.85
N PHE A 112 -11.57 4.11 7.37
CA PHE A 112 -11.91 3.86 5.98
C PHE A 112 -13.29 4.46 5.65
N PHE A 113 -13.32 5.78 5.49
CA PHE A 113 -14.52 6.60 5.32
C PHE A 113 -15.41 6.15 4.14
N SER A 114 -14.84 5.87 2.97
CA SER A 114 -15.58 5.46 1.77
C SER A 114 -14.70 4.69 0.78
N GLU A 115 -15.27 4.27 -0.36
CA GLU A 115 -14.60 3.50 -1.41
C GLU A 115 -13.37 4.16 -2.03
N ASN A 116 -13.11 5.44 -1.74
CA ASN A 116 -11.96 6.16 -2.25
C ASN A 116 -11.38 7.16 -1.24
N ARG A 117 -11.74 7.07 0.05
CA ARG A 117 -11.27 8.00 1.09
C ARG A 117 -10.90 7.28 2.37
N ILE A 118 -9.79 7.73 2.95
CA ILE A 118 -9.35 7.40 4.31
C ILE A 118 -9.08 8.69 5.09
N VAL A 119 -9.26 8.61 6.41
CA VAL A 119 -8.82 9.61 7.38
C VAL A 119 -7.96 8.90 8.41
N TYR A 120 -6.85 9.48 8.82
CA TYR A 120 -5.96 8.84 9.78
C TYR A 120 -5.25 9.84 10.70
N SER A 121 -4.81 9.36 11.85
CA SER A 121 -4.01 10.10 12.82
C SER A 121 -2.83 9.26 13.28
N ILE A 122 -1.69 9.90 13.51
CA ILE A 122 -0.47 9.28 14.00
C ILE A 122 -0.24 9.72 15.45
N HIS A 123 -0.17 8.76 16.36
CA HIS A 123 -0.07 9.00 17.81
C HIS A 123 1.31 8.70 18.38
N GLY A 124 2.17 8.00 17.64
CA GLY A 124 3.52 7.64 18.07
C GLY A 124 4.56 7.68 16.95
N GLY A 125 5.83 7.67 17.35
CA GLY A 125 6.97 7.76 16.44
C GLY A 125 7.25 9.16 15.91
N PRO A 126 8.16 9.30 14.94
CA PRO A 126 8.61 10.61 14.42
C PRO A 126 7.48 11.49 13.86
N MET A 127 6.38 10.87 13.42
CA MET A 127 5.24 11.58 12.80
C MET A 127 4.07 11.79 13.77
N ALA A 128 4.27 11.58 15.08
CA ALA A 128 3.21 11.78 16.08
C ALA A 128 2.67 13.22 16.05
N GLY A 129 1.35 13.38 15.99
CA GLY A 129 0.68 14.68 15.85
C GLY A 129 0.26 15.04 14.43
N ARG A 130 0.45 14.14 13.45
CA ARG A 130 -0.06 14.29 12.08
C ARG A 130 -1.48 13.73 11.95
N LEU A 131 -2.41 14.58 11.50
CA LEU A 131 -3.80 14.23 11.16
C LEU A 131 -4.03 14.48 9.66
N ASN A 132 -4.37 13.44 8.92
CA ASN A 132 -4.44 13.50 7.47
C ASN A 132 -5.67 12.77 6.91
N TYR A 133 -5.93 12.97 5.63
CA TYR A 133 -6.90 12.24 4.84
C TYR A 133 -6.42 12.12 3.39
N GLN A 134 -6.76 11.01 2.72
CA GLN A 134 -6.25 10.75 1.38
C GLN A 134 -7.26 10.07 0.46
N THR A 135 -7.12 10.34 -0.84
CA THR A 135 -7.65 9.49 -1.89
C THR A 135 -6.91 8.15 -1.84
N VAL A 136 -7.65 7.04 -1.87
CA VAL A 136 -7.07 5.70 -1.73
C VAL A 136 -7.66 4.77 -2.79
N ALA A 137 -6.87 3.81 -3.25
CA ALA A 137 -7.35 2.71 -4.09
C ALA A 137 -7.39 1.41 -3.26
N PHE A 138 -8.52 0.71 -3.32
CA PHE A 138 -8.70 -0.59 -2.66
C PHE A 138 -8.63 -1.74 -3.65
N GLN A 139 -8.06 -2.85 -3.19
CA GLN A 139 -8.07 -4.13 -3.90
C GLN A 139 -8.40 -5.24 -2.90
N CYS A 140 -9.44 -6.01 -3.21
CA CYS A 140 -9.74 -7.23 -2.48
C CYS A 140 -8.76 -8.31 -2.90
N ILE A 141 -7.97 -8.82 -1.95
CA ILE A 141 -7.10 -9.98 -2.18
C ILE A 141 -7.90 -11.25 -1.92
N ARG A 142 -8.63 -11.29 -0.79
CA ARG A 142 -9.51 -12.40 -0.41
C ARG A 142 -10.66 -11.86 0.45
N PRO A 143 -11.93 -11.99 0.01
CA PRO A 143 -13.06 -11.39 0.71
C PRO A 143 -13.22 -11.95 2.13
N GLY A 144 -13.55 -11.10 3.09
CA GLY A 144 -13.66 -11.46 4.51
C GLY A 144 -12.33 -11.81 5.19
N GLU A 145 -11.18 -11.60 4.53
CA GLU A 145 -9.86 -11.96 5.05
C GLU A 145 -8.78 -10.91 4.81
N LEU A 146 -8.55 -10.52 3.55
CA LEU A 146 -7.38 -9.73 3.14
C LEU A 146 -7.77 -8.64 2.15
N TRP A 147 -7.40 -7.42 2.49
CA TRP A 147 -7.56 -6.24 1.64
C TRP A 147 -6.26 -5.47 1.53
N GLN A 148 -5.99 -4.92 0.35
CA GLN A 148 -4.92 -3.98 0.15
C GLN A 148 -5.50 -2.59 -0.15
N CYS A 149 -4.88 -1.56 0.41
CA CYS A 149 -5.18 -0.17 0.12
C CYS A 149 -3.89 0.62 -0.12
N ASN A 150 -3.90 1.46 -1.15
CA ASN A 150 -2.71 2.15 -1.61
C ASN A 150 -3.00 3.64 -1.83
N TRP A 151 -2.09 4.51 -1.40
CA TRP A 151 -2.20 5.95 -1.61
C TRP A 151 -0.84 6.64 -1.77
N LEU A 152 -0.89 7.82 -2.38
CA LEU A 152 0.19 8.80 -2.45
C LEU A 152 -0.20 9.99 -1.56
N GLU A 153 0.76 10.55 -0.84
CA GLU A 153 0.60 11.73 0.00
C GLU A 153 1.28 12.96 -0.61
N GLU A 154 0.87 14.14 -0.16
CA GLU A 154 1.42 15.42 -0.64
C GLU A 154 2.84 15.68 -0.17
N THR A 155 3.30 14.94 0.85
CA THR A 155 4.72 14.88 1.21
C THR A 155 5.56 14.13 0.18
N GLY A 156 4.93 13.48 -0.81
CA GLY A 156 5.57 12.59 -1.77
C GLY A 156 5.68 11.15 -1.27
N THR A 157 5.18 10.85 -0.07
CA THR A 157 5.21 9.50 0.52
C THR A 157 4.22 8.58 -0.18
N ILE A 158 4.65 7.35 -0.48
CA ILE A 158 3.79 6.30 -1.03
C ILE A 158 3.52 5.25 0.03
N VAL A 159 2.28 4.78 0.11
CA VAL A 159 1.90 3.76 1.09
C VAL A 159 1.13 2.64 0.40
N SER A 160 1.51 1.41 0.73
CA SER A 160 0.74 0.20 0.48
C SER A 160 0.48 -0.48 1.81
N LEU A 161 -0.79 -0.62 2.17
CA LEU A 161 -1.23 -1.25 3.42
C LEU A 161 -2.07 -2.47 3.09
N VAL A 162 -1.74 -3.60 3.72
CA VAL A 162 -2.54 -4.82 3.71
C VAL A 162 -3.20 -4.97 5.08
N TYR A 163 -4.52 -5.04 5.07
CA TYR A 163 -5.34 -5.34 6.23
C TYR A 163 -5.64 -6.84 6.27
N ASP A 164 -5.08 -7.52 7.27
CA ASP A 164 -5.34 -8.92 7.57
C ASP A 164 -6.34 -9.05 8.71
N MET A 165 -7.60 -9.26 8.32
CA MET A 165 -8.75 -9.35 9.23
C MET A 165 -8.65 -10.58 10.13
N LYS A 166 -8.17 -11.71 9.59
CA LYS A 166 -8.14 -12.99 10.31
C LYS A 166 -7.04 -13.02 11.35
N ASN A 167 -5.85 -12.52 11.00
CA ASN A 167 -4.71 -12.48 11.90
C ASN A 167 -4.66 -11.21 12.75
N LYS A 168 -5.58 -10.25 12.53
CA LYS A 168 -5.61 -8.94 13.21
C LYS A 168 -4.29 -8.19 13.07
N LYS A 169 -3.78 -8.17 11.84
CA LYS A 169 -2.50 -7.55 11.51
C LYS A 169 -2.68 -6.52 10.40
N ILE A 170 -1.79 -5.54 10.44
CA ILE A 170 -1.52 -4.66 9.33
C ILE A 170 -0.13 -5.02 8.82
N SER A 171 0.05 -5.16 7.50
CA SER A 171 1.37 -5.21 6.87
C SER A 171 1.50 -4.00 5.94
N THR A 172 2.56 -3.21 6.10
CA THR A 172 2.77 -2.03 5.26
C THR A 172 4.10 -2.06 4.54
N MET A 173 4.11 -1.43 3.37
CA MET A 173 5.28 -0.81 2.80
C MET A 173 5.02 0.69 2.73
N ILE A 174 5.80 1.46 3.48
CA ILE A 174 5.78 2.92 3.45
C ILE A 174 7.09 3.39 2.80
N GLY A 175 6.97 4.05 1.66
CA GLY A 175 8.09 4.71 1.00
C GLY A 175 8.11 6.19 1.34
N PHE A 176 8.67 6.56 2.49
CA PHE A 176 8.86 7.94 2.89
C PHE A 176 9.76 8.66 1.87
N SER A 177 9.31 9.79 1.34
CA SER A 177 10.20 10.70 0.60
C SER A 177 11.30 11.22 1.51
N LYS A 178 12.46 11.58 0.94
CA LYS A 178 13.55 12.23 1.68
C LYS A 178 13.09 13.38 2.56
N GLY A 179 12.31 14.33 2.02
CA GLY A 179 11.81 15.47 2.79
C GLY A 179 10.98 15.05 4.01
N HIS A 180 9.99 14.18 3.82
CA HIS A 180 9.18 13.67 4.92
C HIS A 180 10.03 12.97 6.00
N TRP A 181 11.01 12.16 5.62
CA TRP A 181 11.83 11.41 6.58
C TRP A 181 12.85 12.27 7.33
N GLU A 182 13.55 13.16 6.62
CA GLU A 182 14.61 14.01 7.21
C GLU A 182 14.03 15.22 7.97
N HIS A 183 12.77 15.59 7.71
CA HIS A 183 12.07 16.70 8.35
C HIS A 183 10.68 16.27 8.88
N PRO A 184 10.62 15.31 9.82
CA PRO A 184 9.35 14.72 10.27
C PRO A 184 8.41 15.72 10.96
N GLU A 185 8.97 16.65 11.73
CA GLU A 185 8.22 17.70 12.46
C GLU A 185 7.43 18.61 11.50
N ASP A 186 7.98 18.87 10.30
CA ASP A 186 7.29 19.67 9.29
C ASP A 186 6.05 18.95 8.74
N ALA A 187 5.93 17.63 8.93
CA ALA A 187 4.77 16.84 8.54
C ALA A 187 3.69 16.74 9.63
N HIS A 188 3.89 17.34 10.80
CA HIS A 188 2.89 17.40 11.87
C HIS A 188 1.77 18.39 11.53
N GLY A 189 0.67 18.35 12.29
CA GLY A 189 -0.49 19.23 12.13
C GLY A 189 -1.68 18.54 11.46
N ASP A 190 -2.67 19.33 11.04
CA ASP A 190 -3.90 18.84 10.39
C ASP A 190 -3.93 19.31 8.94
N LYS A 191 -4.10 18.39 7.99
CA LYS A 191 -4.24 18.73 6.56
C LYS A 191 -5.29 19.79 6.28
N ARG A 192 -6.34 19.85 7.09
CA ARG A 192 -7.43 20.82 6.95
C ARG A 192 -6.95 22.25 7.20
N ASN A 193 -5.81 22.43 7.86
CA ASN A 193 -5.13 23.71 7.98
C ASN A 193 -4.33 23.99 6.68
N PRO A 194 -4.64 25.09 5.95
CA PRO A 194 -3.95 25.43 4.71
C PRO A 194 -2.43 25.62 4.88
N GLU A 195 -1.97 26.08 6.04
CA GLU A 195 -0.54 26.30 6.30
C GLU A 195 0.22 24.99 6.44
N ASP A 196 -0.37 24.02 7.16
CA ASP A 196 0.18 22.67 7.30
C ASP A 196 0.19 21.98 5.94
N TYR A 197 -0.91 22.06 5.20
CA TYR A 197 -1.01 21.49 3.86
C TYR A 197 0.06 22.05 2.89
N ALA A 198 0.24 23.37 2.87
CA ALA A 198 1.26 24.02 2.04
C ALA A 198 2.69 23.64 2.46
N ARG A 199 2.95 23.47 3.77
CA ARG A 199 4.23 23.01 4.29
C ARG A 199 4.53 21.58 3.84
N TRP A 200 3.55 20.68 3.90
CA TRP A 200 3.72 19.28 3.51
C TRP A 200 4.06 19.12 2.03
N ARG A 201 3.46 19.93 1.14
CA ARG A 201 3.78 19.92 -0.30
C ARG A 201 5.24 20.26 -0.58
N LYS A 202 5.85 21.16 0.21
CA LYS A 202 7.27 21.51 0.07
C LYS A 202 8.20 20.36 0.44
N LEU A 203 7.76 19.43 1.29
CA LEU A 203 8.56 18.24 1.63
C LEU A 203 8.76 17.33 0.41
N ALA A 204 7.80 17.27 -0.51
CA ALA A 204 7.92 16.48 -1.74
C ALA A 204 8.97 17.02 -2.72
N GLU A 205 9.38 18.29 -2.58
CA GLU A 205 10.39 18.93 -3.42
C GLU A 205 11.83 18.56 -2.98
N LEU A 206 11.98 17.96 -1.79
CA LEU A 206 13.27 17.56 -1.25
C LEU A 206 13.66 16.15 -1.75
N GLY A 207 14.69 16.10 -2.59
CA GLY A 207 15.19 14.85 -3.18
C GLY A 207 14.44 14.44 -4.44
N ASN A 208 14.51 13.16 -4.79
CA ASN A 208 13.77 12.59 -5.92
C ASN A 208 13.14 11.24 -5.54
N ASN A 209 12.40 10.61 -6.47
CA ASN A 209 11.68 9.36 -6.23
C ASN A 209 12.55 8.17 -5.78
N ARG A 210 13.87 8.21 -6.00
CA ARG A 210 14.82 7.19 -5.54
C ARG A 210 15.34 7.46 -4.12
N ASP A 211 15.21 8.70 -3.66
CA ASP A 211 15.64 9.12 -2.32
C ASP A 211 14.49 8.84 -1.34
N ARG A 212 14.22 7.55 -1.10
CA ARG A 212 13.18 7.10 -0.18
C ARG A 212 13.75 6.21 0.90
N LEU A 213 13.23 6.38 2.11
CA LEU A 213 13.31 5.31 3.10
C LEU A 213 12.13 4.37 2.88
N ILE A 214 12.42 3.09 2.70
CA ILE A 214 11.40 2.05 2.60
C ILE A 214 11.29 1.36 3.96
N LEU A 215 10.17 1.58 4.65
CA LEU A 215 9.80 0.83 5.85
C LEU A 215 8.83 -0.28 5.47
N SER A 216 9.15 -1.50 5.90
CA SER A 216 8.34 -2.69 5.65
C SER A 216 8.04 -3.35 6.99
N GLU A 217 6.90 -2.98 7.59
CA GLU A 217 6.60 -3.30 8.97
C GLU A 217 5.24 -3.98 9.12
N GLN A 218 5.09 -4.72 10.23
CA GLN A 218 3.80 -5.23 10.67
C GLN A 218 3.34 -4.55 11.96
N ALA A 219 2.04 -4.32 12.07
CA ALA A 219 1.41 -3.83 13.27
C ALA A 219 0.35 -4.78 13.79
N ASP A 220 0.19 -4.79 15.11
CA ASP A 220 -0.91 -5.44 15.81
C ASP A 220 -2.13 -4.54 15.85
N ILE A 221 -3.28 -5.06 15.45
CA ILE A 221 -4.56 -4.35 15.55
C ILE A 221 -5.10 -4.52 16.97
N LEU A 222 -5.29 -3.39 17.64
CA LEU A 222 -5.79 -3.30 19.00
C LEU A 222 -7.32 -3.23 19.02
N GLU A 223 -7.88 -2.38 18.17
CA GLU A 223 -9.32 -2.12 18.11
C GLU A 223 -9.81 -2.13 16.67
N THR A 224 -11.02 -2.65 16.50
CA THR A 224 -11.73 -2.70 15.22
C THR A 224 -13.21 -2.42 15.48
N PHE A 225 -13.76 -1.37 14.87
CA PHE A 225 -15.19 -1.05 14.95
C PHE A 225 -15.68 -0.29 13.71
N LYS A 226 -16.98 0.00 13.63
CA LYS A 226 -17.56 0.83 12.57
C LYS A 226 -17.84 2.25 13.09
N GLY A 227 -17.53 3.25 12.29
CA GLY A 227 -17.74 4.67 12.59
C GLY A 227 -16.44 5.46 12.71
N ALA A 228 -16.56 6.78 12.82
CA ALA A 228 -15.41 7.68 12.78
C ALA A 228 -14.47 7.60 14.00
N GLY A 229 -14.96 7.13 15.14
CA GLY A 229 -14.23 7.28 16.40
C GLY A 229 -14.04 8.76 16.72
N ASN A 230 -12.80 9.17 16.97
CA ASN A 230 -12.44 10.57 17.20
C ASN A 230 -11.98 11.31 15.92
N LEU A 231 -11.89 10.61 14.80
CA LEU A 231 -11.47 11.21 13.53
C LEU A 231 -12.58 12.08 12.94
N VAL A 232 -12.18 13.19 12.31
CA VAL A 232 -13.12 14.17 11.75
C VAL A 232 -13.45 13.79 10.30
N PRO A 233 -14.73 13.71 9.90
CA PRO A 233 -15.12 13.44 8.52
C PRO A 233 -14.63 14.53 7.54
N ILE A 234 -14.63 14.18 6.27
CA ILE A 234 -14.28 15.08 5.17
C ILE A 234 -15.42 15.17 4.16
N ALA A 235 -15.43 16.23 3.36
CA ALA A 235 -16.28 16.27 2.17
C ALA A 235 -15.83 15.18 1.17
N PRO A 236 -16.74 14.54 0.41
CA PRO A 236 -16.36 13.55 -0.59
C PRO A 236 -15.35 14.05 -1.64
N ASP A 237 -15.42 15.34 -1.97
CA ASP A 237 -14.59 16.06 -2.93
C ASP A 237 -13.45 16.85 -2.28
N ALA A 238 -13.16 16.62 -0.99
CA ALA A 238 -12.06 17.30 -0.30
C ALA A 238 -10.74 17.13 -1.07
N GLU A 239 -10.03 18.25 -1.24
CA GLU A 239 -8.77 18.29 -1.99
C GLU A 239 -7.73 17.37 -1.34
N THR A 240 -7.14 16.54 -2.20
CA THR A 240 -5.92 15.77 -1.91
C THR A 240 -4.82 16.28 -2.86
N LEU A 241 -3.93 15.42 -3.35
CA LEU A 241 -2.92 15.77 -4.37
C LEU A 241 -3.43 16.60 -5.55
#